data_AF-A0A2J7QUH1-F1
#
_entry.id   AF-A0A2J7QUH1-F1
#
_cell.length_a   1.000
_cell.length_b   1.000
_cell.length_c   1.000
_cell.angle_alpha   90.00
_cell.angle_beta   90.00
_cell.angle_gamma   90.00
#
_symmetry.space_group_name_H-M   'P 1'
#
loop_
_entity.id
_entity.type
_entity.pdbx_description
1 polymer ?
#
loop_
_entity_poly.entity_id
_entity_poly.type
_entity_poly.pdbx_seq_one_letter_code
_entity_poly.pdbx_strand_id
1 'polypeptide(L)'
;MNVFLKFVKEYNLLLSKLVAITTDGAPSITGRNNGFLALCAKDESFPTLCAKVLKFDHVMNVVTRVVNYIRSSSTCHRLFKNLLSVSDTEHGDIIFHADIRWLSRGKTLERFCCLLDEVRAFLRSGPF
;
A
#
# COMPACT_ATOMS: atom_id res chain seq x y z
N MET A 1 10.48 13.03 19.17
CA MET A 1 10.25 11.90 20.09
C MET A 1 9.70 12.37 21.43
N ASN A 2 10.46 13.14 22.22
CA ASN A 2 10.05 13.59 23.56
C ASN A 2 8.70 14.32 23.61
N VAL A 3 8.42 15.19 22.65
CA VAL A 3 7.13 15.89 22.53
C VAL A 3 5.97 14.89 22.38
N PHE A 4 6.12 13.88 21.51
CA PHE A 4 5.12 12.85 21.31
C PHE A 4 4.93 11.97 22.55
N LEU A 5 6.03 11.55 23.20
CA LEU A 5 5.93 10.76 24.45
C LEU A 5 5.27 11.54 25.58
N LYS A 6 5.50 12.86 25.66
CA LYS A 6 4.82 13.73 26.61
C LYS A 6 3.32 13.78 26.31
N PHE A 7 2.94 13.97 25.04
CA PHE A 7 1.54 13.94 24.60
C PHE A 7 0.86 12.60 24.94
N VAL A 8 1.49 11.47 24.63
CA VAL A 8 0.97 10.14 24.96
C VAL A 8 0.69 10.01 26.47
N LYS A 9 1.61 10.48 27.31
CA LYS A 9 1.45 10.45 28.77
C LYS A 9 0.34 11.40 29.25
N GLU A 10 0.29 12.61 28.71
CA GLU A 10 -0.70 13.63 29.05
C GLU A 10 -2.13 13.16 28.80
N TYR A 11 -2.35 12.48 27.68
CA TYR A 11 -3.66 11.94 27.30
C TYR A 11 -3.88 10.48 27.73
N ASN A 12 -2.98 9.93 28.55
CA ASN A 12 -3.02 8.55 29.05
C ASN A 12 -3.23 7.50 27.93
N LEU A 13 -2.57 7.71 26.79
CA LEU A 13 -2.65 6.82 25.63
C LEU A 13 -1.70 5.63 25.82
N LEU A 14 -2.19 4.44 25.51
CA LEU A 14 -1.37 3.23 25.51
C LEU A 14 -0.60 3.12 24.19
N LEU A 15 0.72 3.27 24.24
CA LEU A 15 1.60 3.03 23.08
C LEU A 15 1.42 1.63 22.49
N SER A 16 1.12 0.63 23.31
CA SER A 16 0.82 -0.73 22.87
C SER A 16 -0.42 -0.84 21.97
N LYS A 17 -1.31 0.16 21.97
CA LYS A 17 -2.47 0.25 21.07
C LYS A 17 -2.20 1.10 19.83
N LEU A 18 -0.98 1.58 19.61
CA LEU A 18 -0.61 2.35 18.42
C LEU A 18 -0.57 1.44 17.19
N VAL A 19 -1.55 1.59 16.30
CA VAL A 19 -1.66 0.74 15.10
C VAL A 19 -0.87 1.32 13.92
N ALA A 20 -0.84 2.65 13.78
CA ALA A 20 -0.20 3.31 12.64
C ALA A 20 0.28 4.73 12.96
N ILE A 21 1.32 5.17 12.25
CA ILE A 21 1.81 6.55 12.23
C ILE A 21 1.71 7.05 10.77
N THR A 22 0.99 8.15 10.55
CA THR A 22 0.89 8.79 9.22
C THR A 22 1.62 10.11 9.23
N THR A 23 2.48 10.33 8.25
CA THR A 23 3.39 11.48 8.19
C THR A 23 3.30 12.12 6.81
N ASP A 24 3.51 13.42 6.72
CA ASP A 24 3.62 14.17 5.46
C ASP A 24 4.95 13.95 4.72
N GLY A 25 5.88 13.19 5.32
CA GLY A 25 7.17 12.86 4.72
C GLY A 25 8.30 13.80 5.13
N ALA A 26 8.05 14.77 6.02
CA ALA A 26 9.05 15.73 6.47
C ALA A 26 10.36 15.03 6.91
N PRO A 27 11.55 15.55 6.54
CA PRO A 27 12.84 14.93 6.88
C PRO A 27 13.06 14.71 8.38
N SER A 28 12.49 15.58 9.23
CA SER A 28 12.51 15.44 10.69
C SER A 28 11.75 14.21 11.20
N ILE A 29 10.84 13.65 10.39
CA ILE A 29 10.04 12.48 10.69
C ILE A 29 10.60 11.23 10.00
N THR A 30 10.97 11.34 8.72
CA THR A 30 11.39 10.20 7.87
C THR A 30 12.90 9.95 7.86
N GLY A 31 13.70 10.86 8.44
CA GLY A 31 15.16 10.79 8.47
C GLY A 31 15.70 9.46 9.00
N ARG A 32 16.77 8.95 8.36
CA ARG A 32 17.29 7.58 8.56
C ARG A 32 17.80 7.31 9.97
N ASN A 33 18.48 8.27 10.58
CA ASN A 33 19.15 8.08 11.87
C ASN A 33 18.43 8.79 13.02
N ASN A 34 17.97 10.02 12.75
CA ASN A 34 17.42 10.95 13.74
C ASN A 34 15.96 11.35 13.44
N GLY A 35 15.35 10.79 12.40
CA GLY A 35 13.93 11.01 12.12
C GLY A 35 13.07 10.34 13.18
N PHE A 36 11.89 10.90 13.47
CA PHE A 36 10.95 10.32 14.45
C PHE A 36 10.72 8.81 14.24
N LEU A 37 10.48 8.37 12.99
CA LEU A 37 10.28 6.94 12.69
C LEU A 37 11.50 6.08 12.99
N ALA A 38 12.72 6.60 12.76
CA ALA A 38 13.96 5.90 13.08
C ALA A 38 14.19 5.82 14.60
N LEU A 39 13.75 6.83 15.35
CA LEU A 39 13.78 6.81 16.81
C LEU A 39 12.75 5.83 17.37
N CYS A 40 11.52 5.80 16.85
CA CYS A 40 10.52 4.80 17.21
C CYS A 40 10.99 3.37 16.95
N ALA A 41 11.67 3.12 15.82
CA ALA A 41 12.20 1.79 15.51
C ALA A 41 13.33 1.32 16.44
N LYS A 42 13.96 2.23 17.18
CA LYS A 42 15.01 1.92 18.18
C LYS A 42 14.45 1.79 19.60
N ASP A 43 13.19 2.18 19.82
CA ASP A 43 12.53 2.18 21.13
C ASP A 43 11.58 0.99 21.23
N GLU A 44 11.88 0.05 22.12
CA GLU A 44 11.11 -1.18 22.32
C GLU A 44 9.67 -0.93 22.80
N SER A 45 9.39 0.27 23.32
CA SER A 45 8.03 0.67 23.74
C SER A 45 7.08 0.87 22.56
N PHE A 46 7.62 1.07 21.35
CA PHE A 46 6.81 1.18 20.15
C PHE A 46 6.50 -0.22 19.63
N PRO A 47 5.22 -0.49 19.27
CA PRO A 47 4.89 -1.71 18.58
C PRO A 47 5.71 -1.79 17.28
N THR A 48 6.14 -2.99 16.92
CA THR A 48 6.92 -3.22 15.71
C THR A 48 6.13 -2.67 14.52
N LEU A 49 6.58 -1.54 13.98
CA LEU A 49 5.95 -0.87 12.83
C LEU A 49 6.21 -1.74 11.58
N CYS A 50 5.41 -2.78 11.40
CA CYS A 50 5.57 -3.80 10.34
C CYS A 50 5.59 -3.23 8.91
N ALA A 51 5.06 -2.01 8.71
CA ALA A 51 4.99 -1.38 7.40
C ALA A 51 6.37 -1.09 6.77
N LYS A 52 7.43 -0.93 7.56
CA LYS A 52 8.79 -0.67 7.04
C LYS A 52 9.68 -1.93 6.99
N VAL A 53 9.23 -3.04 7.59
CA VAL A 53 10.02 -4.28 7.74
C VAL A 53 9.74 -5.27 6.61
N LEU A 54 8.54 -5.25 6.03
CA LEU A 54 8.22 -6.16 4.93
C LEU A 54 8.68 -5.56 3.60
N LYS A 55 9.81 -6.05 3.08
CA LYS A 55 10.36 -5.71 1.75
C LYS A 55 9.49 -6.27 0.61
N PHE A 56 8.27 -5.75 0.48
CA PHE A 56 7.32 -6.11 -0.58
C PHE A 56 7.61 -5.43 -1.92
N ASP A 57 8.72 -4.69 -2.05
CA ASP A 57 9.02 -3.95 -3.28
C ASP A 57 9.08 -4.86 -4.50
N HIS A 58 9.59 -6.09 -4.36
CA HIS A 58 9.59 -7.05 -5.45
C HIS A 58 8.16 -7.42 -5.91
N VAL A 59 7.24 -7.72 -4.99
CA VAL A 59 5.83 -8.02 -5.29
C VAL A 59 5.15 -6.79 -5.88
N MET A 60 5.29 -5.64 -5.23
CA MET A 60 4.65 -4.41 -5.65
C MET A 60 5.15 -3.94 -7.02
N ASN A 61 6.42 -4.17 -7.36
CA ASN A 61 6.94 -3.89 -8.70
C ASN A 61 6.22 -4.72 -9.77
N VAL A 62 5.95 -6.00 -9.49
CA VAL A 62 5.17 -6.86 -10.41
C VAL A 62 3.73 -6.36 -10.51
N VAL A 63 3.07 -6.11 -9.38
CA VAL A 63 1.69 -5.61 -9.33
C VAL A 63 1.57 -4.29 -10.10
N THR A 64 2.44 -3.32 -9.85
CA THR A 64 2.46 -2.03 -10.54
C THR A 64 2.65 -2.21 -12.03
N ARG A 65 3.58 -3.08 -12.48
CA ARG A 65 3.77 -3.33 -13.93
C ARG A 65 2.52 -3.88 -14.60
N VAL A 66 1.85 -4.83 -13.96
CA VAL A 66 0.63 -5.44 -14.50
C VAL A 66 -0.52 -4.42 -14.52
N VAL A 67 -0.74 -3.71 -13.42
CA VAL A 67 -1.76 -2.65 -13.33
C VAL A 67 -1.50 -1.58 -14.39
N ASN A 68 -0.24 -1.15 -14.57
CA ASN A 68 0.15 -0.20 -15.60
C ASN A 68 -0.10 -0.74 -17.01
N TYR A 69 0.14 -2.02 -17.27
CA TYR A 69 -0.19 -2.63 -18.57
C TYR A 69 -1.70 -2.60 -18.83
N ILE A 70 -2.52 -3.03 -17.87
CA ILE A 70 -3.99 -3.00 -17.98
C ILE A 70 -4.50 -1.56 -18.16
N ARG A 71 -3.81 -0.59 -17.56
CA ARG A 71 -4.13 0.85 -17.64
C ARG A 71 -3.45 1.59 -18.80
N SER A 72 -2.55 0.94 -19.54
CA SER A 72 -1.69 1.59 -20.55
C SER A 72 -2.47 2.16 -21.73
N SER A 73 -3.63 1.57 -22.05
CA SER A 73 -4.52 2.04 -23.10
C SER A 73 -5.98 1.92 -22.68
N SER A 74 -6.82 2.78 -23.25
CA SER A 74 -8.28 2.74 -23.07
C SER A 74 -8.87 1.41 -23.54
N THR A 75 -8.29 0.81 -24.59
CA THR A 75 -8.72 -0.50 -25.10
C THR A 75 -8.41 -1.61 -24.11
N CYS A 76 -7.16 -1.72 -23.62
CA CYS A 76 -6.81 -2.71 -22.58
C CYS A 76 -7.70 -2.56 -21.35
N HIS A 77 -7.93 -1.32 -20.90
CA HIS A 77 -8.80 -1.06 -19.76
C HIS A 77 -10.22 -1.56 -20.00
N ARG A 78 -10.83 -1.18 -21.12
CA ARG A 78 -12.20 -1.57 -21.43
C ARG A 78 -12.35 -3.08 -21.55
N LEU A 79 -11.40 -3.76 -22.20
CA LEU A 79 -11.41 -5.22 -22.31
C LEU A 79 -11.31 -5.90 -20.94
N PHE A 80 -10.43 -5.40 -20.07
CA PHE A 80 -10.33 -5.92 -18.71
C PHE A 80 -11.62 -5.70 -17.91
N LYS A 81 -12.22 -4.51 -17.97
CA LYS A 81 -13.51 -4.24 -17.33
C LYS A 81 -14.64 -5.13 -17.84
N ASN A 82 -14.66 -5.42 -19.15
CA ASN A 82 -15.62 -6.34 -19.72
C ASN A 82 -15.44 -7.75 -19.14
N LEU A 83 -14.19 -8.22 -19.02
CA LEU A 83 -13.89 -9.49 -18.36
C LEU A 83 -14.41 -9.54 -16.91
N LEU A 84 -14.20 -8.47 -16.14
CA LEU A 84 -14.70 -8.36 -14.76
C LEU A 84 -16.24 -8.41 -14.70
N SER A 85 -16.93 -7.76 -15.65
CA SER A 85 -18.39 -7.78 -15.71
C SER A 85 -18.96 -9.16 -16.03
N VAL A 86 -18.25 -9.97 -16.83
CA VAL A 86 -18.65 -11.34 -17.17
C VAL A 86 -18.37 -12.30 -16.02
N SER A 87 -17.32 -12.05 -15.25
CA SER A 87 -16.88 -12.91 -14.14
C SER A 87 -17.63 -12.61 -12.82
N ASP A 88 -18.60 -11.68 -12.84
CA ASP A 88 -19.40 -11.25 -11.69
C ASP A 88 -18.56 -10.93 -10.44
N THR A 89 -17.40 -10.30 -10.65
CA THR A 89 -16.50 -9.96 -9.55
C THR A 89 -17.10 -8.85 -8.70
N GLU A 90 -16.87 -8.89 -7.38
CA GLU A 90 -17.25 -7.81 -6.45
C GLU A 90 -16.64 -6.44 -6.82
N HIS A 91 -15.60 -6.42 -7.67
CA HIS A 91 -14.87 -5.22 -8.03
C HIS A 91 -14.94 -4.96 -9.52
N GLY A 92 -15.63 -3.91 -9.94
CA GLY A 92 -15.78 -3.56 -11.36
C GLY A 92 -14.54 -2.95 -12.04
N ASP A 93 -13.42 -2.79 -11.32
CA ASP A 93 -12.15 -2.32 -11.88
C ASP A 93 -10.95 -2.61 -10.97
N ILE A 94 -9.75 -2.52 -11.55
CA ILE A 94 -8.49 -2.53 -10.82
C ILE A 94 -8.09 -1.13 -10.37
N ILE A 95 -7.54 -1.01 -9.17
CA ILE A 95 -7.09 0.28 -8.61
C ILE A 95 -5.77 0.69 -9.25
N PHE A 96 -5.78 1.77 -10.03
CA PHE A 96 -4.57 2.43 -10.50
C PHE A 96 -3.93 3.27 -9.40
N HIS A 97 -2.63 3.11 -9.19
CA HIS A 97 -1.89 3.94 -8.25
C HIS A 97 -1.50 5.27 -8.88
N ALA A 98 -1.98 6.37 -8.29
CA ALA A 98 -1.20 7.59 -8.25
C ALA A 98 -0.35 7.55 -6.97
N ASP A 99 0.97 7.63 -7.09
CA ASP A 99 1.98 7.44 -6.05
C ASP A 99 1.87 8.42 -4.86
N ILE A 100 0.84 8.31 -4.00
CA ILE A 100 0.60 9.31 -2.94
C ILE A 100 0.54 8.72 -1.51
N ARG A 101 0.43 7.39 -1.28
CA ARG A 101 0.49 6.85 0.12
C ARG A 101 0.74 5.34 0.22
N TRP A 102 1.41 4.89 1.27
CA TRP A 102 1.56 3.44 1.56
C TRP A 102 0.21 2.72 1.71
N LEU A 103 -0.82 3.42 2.22
CA LEU A 103 -2.20 2.92 2.30
C LEU A 103 -2.77 2.62 0.91
N SER A 104 -2.38 3.39 -0.10
CA SER A 104 -2.77 3.09 -1.47
C SER A 104 -2.11 1.78 -1.88
N ARG A 105 -0.78 1.61 -1.70
CA ARG A 105 -0.05 0.37 -2.08
C ARG A 105 -0.72 -0.88 -1.52
N GLY A 106 -1.11 -0.86 -0.24
CA GLY A 106 -1.86 -1.96 0.40
C GLY A 106 -3.20 -2.25 -0.28
N LYS A 107 -4.03 -1.23 -0.52
CA LYS A 107 -5.34 -1.40 -1.16
C LYS A 107 -5.27 -1.92 -2.59
N THR A 108 -4.29 -1.49 -3.38
CA THR A 108 -4.13 -2.06 -4.73
C THR A 108 -3.63 -3.49 -4.67
N LEU A 109 -2.73 -3.83 -3.75
CA LEU A 109 -2.32 -5.23 -3.59
C LEU A 109 -3.51 -6.11 -3.19
N GLU A 110 -4.30 -5.67 -2.21
CA GLU A 110 -5.55 -6.34 -1.83
C GLU A 110 -6.47 -6.53 -3.03
N ARG A 111 -6.76 -5.46 -3.79
CA ARG A 111 -7.59 -5.55 -5.01
C ARG A 111 -7.02 -6.46 -6.08
N PHE A 112 -5.71 -6.37 -6.30
CA PHE A 112 -5.02 -7.21 -7.26
C PHE A 112 -5.14 -8.68 -6.88
N CYS A 113 -5.01 -9.01 -5.59
CA CYS A 113 -5.19 -10.37 -5.09
C CYS A 113 -6.63 -10.86 -5.23
N CYS A 114 -7.64 -10.02 -4.97
CA CYS A 114 -9.05 -10.36 -5.20
C CYS A 114 -9.37 -10.64 -6.67
N LEU A 115 -8.64 -10.00 -7.60
CA LEU A 115 -8.83 -10.12 -9.04
C LEU A 115 -7.76 -10.98 -9.72
N LEU A 116 -7.03 -11.81 -8.96
CA LEU A 116 -5.81 -12.45 -9.46
C LEU A 116 -6.09 -13.42 -10.61
N ASP A 117 -7.23 -14.10 -10.58
CA ASP A 117 -7.61 -15.07 -11.61
C ASP A 117 -8.06 -14.39 -12.90
N GLU A 118 -8.78 -13.27 -12.79
CA GLU A 118 -9.17 -12.43 -13.93
C GLU A 118 -7.94 -11.74 -14.54
N VAL A 119 -7.01 -11.27 -13.71
CA VAL A 119 -5.72 -10.73 -14.18
C VAL A 119 -4.95 -11.81 -14.93
N ARG A 120 -4.86 -13.04 -14.41
CA ARG A 120 -4.21 -14.16 -15.11
C ARG A 120 -4.90 -14.49 -16.43
N ALA A 121 -6.23 -14.54 -16.44
CA ALA A 121 -7.02 -14.82 -17.64
C ALA A 121 -6.79 -13.73 -18.71
N PHE A 122 -6.82 -12.46 -18.30
CA PHE A 122 -6.57 -11.32 -19.17
C PHE A 122 -5.16 -11.36 -19.77
N LEU A 123 -4.12 -11.60 -18.96
CA LEU A 123 -2.74 -11.69 -19.44
C LEU A 123 -2.51 -12.89 -20.37
N ARG A 124 -3.20 -14.02 -20.16
CA ARG A 124 -3.14 -15.20 -21.05
C ARG A 124 -3.87 -14.98 -22.36
N SER A 125 -4.96 -14.22 -22.35
CA SER A 125 -5.73 -13.93 -23.56
C SER A 125 -4.99 -13.05 -24.57
N GLY A 126 -3.86 -12.44 -24.18
CA GLY A 126 -3.00 -11.64 -25.04
C GLY A 126 -3.82 -10.70 -25.93
N PRO A 127 -4.57 -9.74 -25.37
CA PRO A 127 -5.35 -8.83 -26.19
C PRO A 127 -4.46 -8.02 -27.15
N PHE A 128 -3.14 -8.04 -26.95
CA PHE A 128 -2.07 -7.69 -27.89
C PHE A 128 -0.82 -8.55 -27.62
#